data_AF-A0A1Y2ITN8-F1
#
_entry.id   AF-A0A1Y2ITN8-F1
#
_cell.length_a   1.000
_cell.length_b   1.000
_cell.length_c   1.000
_cell.angle_alpha   90.00
_cell.angle_beta   90.00
_cell.angle_gamma   90.00
#
_symmetry.space_group_name_H-M   'P 1'
#
loop_
_entity.id
_entity.type
_entity.pdbx_description
1 polymer ?
#
loop_
_entity_poly.entity_id
_entity_poly.type
_entity_poly.pdbx_seq_one_letter_code
_entity_poly.pdbx_strand_id
1 'polypeptide(L)'
;MSSDLKQLLGQKPSSPALSEHILALAQKTSKPDTAKPEVKSYPDAVYFNYYPLGLSLLFKPVNGYKPKTGLKRDDLQDVNLELDGIDIYNSPPPKAGANASRATKSPYTTYPISPIVLSLVPLPADKEGKKRAESISITPETTGKDFVLSMGEPDRKGGGAGPSSGSIGIWCEWSKDGVMVEFGGEESRGPQAWERGKDAVWKVISIFPPKTE
;
A
#
# COMPACT_ATOMS: atom_id res chain seq x y z
N MET A 1 -8.01 -13.33 10.03
CA MET A 1 -6.92 -13.93 9.25
C MET A 1 -5.94 -12.82 8.95
N SER A 2 -4.70 -12.93 9.43
CA SER A 2 -3.62 -12.10 8.92
C SER A 2 -3.03 -12.85 7.72
N SER A 3 -3.08 -12.25 6.54
CA SER A 3 -2.59 -12.86 5.30
C SER A 3 -1.46 -12.01 4.77
N ASP A 4 -0.36 -12.64 4.41
CA ASP A 4 0.71 -11.94 3.71
C ASP A 4 0.25 -11.59 2.31
N LEU A 5 -0.04 -10.32 2.08
CA LEU A 5 -0.53 -9.78 0.82
C LEU A 5 0.43 -10.03 -0.34
N LYS A 6 1.72 -10.26 -0.06
CA LYS A 6 2.72 -10.58 -1.11
C LYS A 6 2.38 -11.87 -1.85
N GLN A 7 1.65 -12.80 -1.23
CA GLN A 7 1.22 -14.06 -1.87
C GLN A 7 0.19 -13.85 -2.98
N LEU A 8 -0.46 -12.68 -3.04
CA LEU A 8 -1.41 -12.34 -4.09
C LEU A 8 -0.73 -11.81 -5.36
N LEU A 9 0.53 -11.38 -5.29
CA LEU A 9 1.26 -10.89 -6.46
C LEU A 9 1.35 -11.99 -7.54
N GLY A 10 1.26 -11.60 -8.81
CA GLY A 10 1.21 -12.50 -9.96
C GLY A 10 -0.15 -13.16 -10.22
N GLN A 11 -1.11 -13.03 -9.30
CA GLN A 11 -2.45 -13.57 -9.50
C GLN A 11 -3.21 -12.82 -10.59
N LYS A 12 -4.10 -13.53 -11.29
CA LYS A 12 -5.01 -12.94 -12.28
C LYS A 12 -6.22 -12.29 -11.58
N PRO A 13 -6.90 -11.31 -12.21
CA PRO A 13 -8.13 -10.73 -11.65
C PRO A 13 -9.22 -11.74 -11.33
N SER A 14 -9.30 -12.84 -12.09
CA SER A 14 -10.28 -13.93 -11.90
C SER A 14 -9.80 -15.05 -10.99
N SER A 15 -8.63 -14.92 -10.35
CA SER A 15 -8.10 -15.97 -9.47
C SER A 15 -8.99 -16.18 -8.23
N PRO A 16 -9.17 -17.44 -7.78
CA PRO A 16 -9.89 -17.73 -6.55
C PRO A 16 -9.27 -17.04 -5.33
N ALA A 17 -7.93 -17.09 -5.19
CA ALA A 17 -7.22 -16.51 -4.05
C ALA A 17 -7.49 -15.00 -3.90
N LEU A 18 -7.49 -14.25 -5.00
CA LEU A 18 -7.78 -12.82 -4.96
C LEU A 18 -9.26 -12.54 -4.64
N SER A 19 -10.16 -13.32 -5.23
CA SER A 19 -11.61 -13.20 -5.00
C SER A 19 -11.96 -13.48 -3.54
N GLU A 20 -11.41 -14.56 -2.97
CA GLU A 20 -11.57 -14.90 -1.55
C GLU A 20 -11.05 -13.80 -0.63
N HIS A 21 -9.90 -13.22 -0.95
CA HIS A 21 -9.34 -12.11 -0.20
C HIS A 21 -10.28 -10.88 -0.21
N ILE A 22 -10.75 -10.45 -1.39
CA ILE A 22 -11.66 -9.31 -1.52
C ILE A 22 -12.98 -9.57 -0.78
N LEU A 23 -13.52 -10.79 -0.87
CA LEU A 23 -14.74 -11.18 -0.14
C LEU A 23 -14.53 -11.13 1.38
N ALA A 24 -13.38 -11.60 1.88
CA ALA A 24 -13.04 -11.51 3.30
C ALA A 24 -12.97 -10.05 3.78
N LEU A 25 -12.46 -9.13 2.95
CA LEU A 25 -12.47 -7.70 3.24
C LEU A 25 -13.90 -7.12 3.26
N ALA A 26 -14.72 -7.45 2.26
CA ALA A 26 -16.11 -6.97 2.18
C ALA A 26 -16.97 -7.46 3.36
N GLN A 27 -16.73 -8.68 3.85
CA GLN A 27 -17.37 -9.20 5.06
C GLN A 27 -17.00 -8.39 6.31
N LYS A 28 -15.75 -7.90 6.40
CA LYS A 28 -15.29 -7.09 7.53
C LYS A 28 -15.85 -5.68 7.53
N THR A 29 -16.18 -5.12 6.36
CA THR A 29 -16.78 -3.78 6.25
C THR A 29 -18.30 -3.76 6.42
N SER A 30 -18.94 -4.93 6.60
CA SER A 30 -20.40 -5.09 6.72
C SER A 30 -21.20 -4.47 5.55
N LYS A 31 -20.57 -4.36 4.36
CA LYS A 31 -21.16 -3.75 3.17
C LYS A 31 -20.90 -4.63 1.93
N PRO A 32 -21.87 -5.42 1.45
CA PRO A 32 -21.65 -6.38 0.37
C PRO A 32 -21.29 -5.73 -0.98
N ASP A 33 -21.79 -4.52 -1.27
CA ASP A 33 -21.48 -3.80 -2.52
C ASP A 33 -20.02 -3.32 -2.62
N THR A 34 -19.22 -3.47 -1.56
CA THR A 34 -17.82 -3.03 -1.52
C THR A 34 -16.86 -3.94 -2.27
N ALA A 35 -17.33 -5.11 -2.72
CA ALA A 35 -16.57 -6.06 -3.53
C ALA A 35 -16.51 -5.68 -5.02
N LYS A 36 -17.10 -4.55 -5.44
CA LYS A 36 -17.03 -4.07 -6.83
C LYS A 36 -15.98 -2.96 -6.96
N PRO A 37 -14.95 -3.12 -7.83
CA PRO A 37 -13.96 -2.08 -8.03
C PRO A 37 -14.43 -1.00 -9.00
N GLU A 38 -13.92 0.21 -8.83
CA GLU A 38 -13.82 1.17 -9.93
C GLU A 38 -12.59 0.82 -10.79
N VAL A 39 -12.82 0.51 -12.06
CA VAL A 39 -11.76 0.11 -13.00
C VAL A 39 -11.24 1.33 -13.76
N LYS A 40 -9.92 1.52 -13.74
CA LYS A 40 -9.21 2.46 -14.61
C LYS A 40 -8.19 1.71 -15.44
N SER A 41 -8.42 1.60 -16.74
CA SER A 41 -7.49 0.94 -17.65
C SER A 41 -6.66 1.94 -18.43
N TYR A 42 -5.41 1.55 -18.67
CA TYR A 42 -4.42 2.20 -19.52
C TYR A 42 -3.65 1.11 -20.30
N PRO A 43 -2.95 1.44 -21.39
CA PRO A 43 -2.22 0.45 -22.19
C PRO A 43 -1.14 -0.34 -21.44
N ASP A 44 -0.62 0.21 -20.33
CA ASP A 44 0.47 -0.31 -19.51
C ASP A 44 0.05 -0.75 -18.11
N ALA A 45 -1.16 -0.36 -17.64
CA ALA A 45 -1.64 -0.70 -16.31
C ALA A 45 -3.17 -0.69 -16.23
N VAL A 46 -3.72 -1.55 -15.39
CA VAL A 46 -5.16 -1.58 -15.07
C VAL A 46 -5.34 -1.56 -13.57
N TYR A 47 -6.04 -0.55 -13.06
CA TYR A 47 -6.30 -0.37 -11.64
C TYR A 47 -7.69 -0.82 -11.28
N PHE A 48 -7.81 -1.67 -10.26
CA PHE A 48 -9.07 -2.02 -9.62
C PHE A 48 -9.10 -1.35 -8.25
N ASN A 49 -9.85 -0.26 -8.14
CA ASN A 49 -9.92 0.57 -6.94
C ASN A 49 -11.12 0.17 -6.09
N TYR A 50 -10.89 -0.40 -4.91
CA TYR A 50 -11.92 -0.75 -3.93
C TYR A 50 -11.92 0.30 -2.80
N TYR A 51 -12.40 1.51 -3.10
CA TYR A 51 -12.38 2.63 -2.15
C TYR A 51 -12.93 2.31 -0.75
N PRO A 52 -14.09 1.63 -0.62
CA PRO A 52 -14.65 1.31 0.69
C PRO A 52 -13.91 0.18 1.44
N LEU A 53 -12.97 -0.51 0.78
CA LEU A 53 -12.10 -1.52 1.38
C LEU A 53 -10.71 -0.97 1.72
N GLY A 54 -10.42 0.28 1.33
CA GLY A 54 -9.07 0.83 1.48
C GLY A 54 -8.02 0.06 0.70
N LEU A 55 -8.38 -0.43 -0.49
CA LEU A 55 -7.54 -1.30 -1.33
C LEU A 55 -7.53 -0.82 -2.78
N SER A 56 -6.36 -0.78 -3.40
CA SER A 56 -6.18 -0.65 -4.85
C SER A 56 -5.30 -1.77 -5.35
N LEU A 57 -5.68 -2.38 -6.47
CA LEU A 57 -4.92 -3.43 -7.13
C LEU A 57 -4.46 -2.93 -8.50
N LEU A 58 -3.16 -2.98 -8.76
CA LEU A 58 -2.53 -2.63 -10.03
C LEU A 58 -2.19 -3.91 -10.78
N PHE A 59 -2.82 -4.12 -11.94
CA PHE A 59 -2.51 -5.20 -12.85
C PHE A 59 -1.67 -4.70 -14.02
N LYS A 60 -0.59 -5.42 -14.33
CA LYS A 60 0.16 -5.21 -15.57
C LYS A 60 -0.42 -6.07 -16.70
N PRO A 61 -0.54 -5.53 -17.93
CA PRO A 61 -0.81 -6.34 -19.11
C PRO A 61 0.35 -7.28 -19.44
N VAL A 62 0.02 -8.52 -19.78
CA VAL A 62 1.00 -9.55 -20.19
C VAL A 62 0.61 -10.17 -21.54
N ASN A 63 1.47 -11.03 -22.10
CA ASN A 63 1.23 -11.73 -23.37
C ASN A 63 0.92 -10.80 -24.57
N GLY A 64 1.45 -9.58 -24.55
CA GLY A 64 1.24 -8.58 -25.60
C GLY A 64 -0.12 -7.87 -25.56
N TYR A 65 -0.96 -8.12 -24.55
CA TYR A 65 -2.20 -7.38 -24.37
C TYR A 65 -1.92 -5.90 -24.10
N LYS A 66 -2.70 -5.02 -24.75
CA LYS A 66 -2.65 -3.56 -24.57
C LYS A 66 -4.08 -3.06 -24.40
N PRO A 67 -4.61 -3.01 -23.17
CA PRO A 67 -5.96 -2.52 -22.93
C PRO A 67 -6.10 -1.09 -23.43
N LYS A 68 -7.25 -0.76 -24.02
CA LYS A 68 -7.54 0.64 -24.35
C LYS A 68 -7.79 1.42 -23.06
N THR A 69 -7.50 2.72 -23.10
CA THR A 69 -7.85 3.60 -21.98
C THR A 69 -9.36 3.64 -21.77
N GLY A 70 -9.80 3.48 -20.52
CA GLY A 70 -11.22 3.59 -20.15
C GLY A 70 -12.11 2.36 -20.43
N LEU A 71 -11.52 1.19 -20.67
CA LEU A 71 -12.25 -0.08 -20.68
C LEU A 71 -12.90 -0.36 -19.32
N LYS A 72 -14.08 -0.99 -19.36
CA LYS A 72 -14.81 -1.43 -18.17
C LYS A 72 -14.38 -2.84 -17.78
N ARG A 73 -14.76 -3.26 -16.57
CA ARG A 73 -14.43 -4.57 -15.98
C ARG A 73 -14.73 -5.76 -16.93
N ASP A 74 -15.87 -5.72 -17.60
CA ASP A 74 -16.37 -6.82 -18.44
C ASP A 74 -15.68 -6.88 -19.81
N ASP A 75 -15.00 -5.80 -20.22
CA ASP A 75 -14.26 -5.71 -21.49
C ASP A 75 -12.79 -6.13 -21.35
N LEU A 76 -12.33 -6.41 -20.13
CA LEU A 76 -10.95 -6.76 -19.84
C LEU A 76 -10.68 -8.24 -20.09
N GLN A 77 -9.48 -8.53 -20.59
CA GLN A 77 -8.99 -9.90 -20.78
C GLN A 77 -8.21 -10.34 -19.53
N ASP A 78 -8.90 -10.83 -18.50
CA ASP A 78 -8.30 -11.25 -17.22
C ASP A 78 -7.12 -12.22 -17.38
N VAL A 79 -7.16 -13.08 -18.40
CA VAL A 79 -6.09 -14.07 -18.67
C VAL A 79 -4.76 -13.39 -18.99
N ASN A 80 -4.81 -12.15 -19.48
CA ASN A 80 -3.68 -11.34 -19.92
C ASN A 80 -3.37 -10.19 -18.96
N LEU A 81 -3.79 -10.32 -17.69
CA LEU A 81 -3.50 -9.38 -16.62
C LEU A 81 -2.89 -10.13 -15.43
N GLU A 82 -1.84 -9.57 -14.85
CA GLU A 82 -1.19 -10.11 -13.65
C GLU A 82 -1.07 -9.03 -12.59
N LEU A 83 -1.39 -9.36 -11.33
CA LEU A 83 -1.31 -8.43 -10.21
C LEU A 83 0.15 -8.07 -9.95
N ASP A 84 0.48 -6.80 -10.11
CA ASP A 84 1.85 -6.28 -10.01
C ASP A 84 2.01 -5.28 -8.85
N GLY A 85 0.91 -4.72 -8.36
CA GLY A 85 0.93 -3.83 -7.21
C GLY A 85 -0.32 -3.93 -6.36
N ILE A 86 -0.16 -3.76 -5.05
CA ILE A 86 -1.24 -3.70 -4.08
C ILE A 86 -1.02 -2.48 -3.21
N ASP A 87 -1.93 -1.53 -3.22
CA ASP A 87 -1.93 -0.41 -2.28
C ASP A 87 -3.02 -0.62 -1.23
N ILE A 88 -2.65 -0.53 0.03
CA ILE A 88 -3.59 -0.47 1.15
C ILE A 88 -3.52 0.89 1.82
N TYR A 89 -4.68 1.36 2.26
CA TYR A 89 -4.84 2.73 2.76
C TYR A 89 -5.17 2.75 4.25
N ASN A 90 -4.67 3.80 4.90
CA ASN A 90 -5.02 4.14 6.28
C ASN A 90 -5.52 5.58 6.31
N SER A 91 -6.62 5.79 7.02
CA SER A 91 -7.15 7.10 7.36
C SER A 91 -7.02 7.31 8.86
N PRO A 92 -5.80 7.62 9.37
CA PRO A 92 -5.62 7.89 10.78
C PRO A 92 -6.46 9.10 11.18
N PRO A 93 -7.11 9.08 12.36
CA PRO A 93 -7.87 10.22 12.83
C PRO A 93 -6.95 11.46 12.95
N PRO A 94 -7.47 12.68 12.72
CA PRO A 94 -6.70 13.89 12.96
C PRO A 94 -6.21 13.90 14.42
N LYS A 95 -4.95 14.26 14.65
CA LYS A 95 -4.47 14.53 16.01
C LYS A 95 -5.34 15.62 16.64
N ALA A 96 -5.65 15.49 17.93
CA ALA A 96 -6.41 16.51 18.66
C ALA A 96 -5.73 17.89 18.52
N GLY A 97 -6.50 18.89 18.06
CA GLY A 97 -5.99 20.25 17.81
C GLY A 97 -5.43 20.50 16.40
N ALA A 98 -5.34 19.48 15.54
CA ALA A 98 -4.96 19.66 14.13
C ALA A 98 -6.12 20.28 13.32
N ASN A 99 -5.79 21.21 12.41
CA ASN A 99 -6.78 21.80 11.51
C ASN A 99 -7.22 20.77 10.46
N ALA A 100 -8.36 20.11 10.70
CA ALA A 100 -8.95 19.11 9.81
C ALA A 100 -9.20 19.61 8.37
N SER A 101 -9.23 20.94 8.16
CA SER A 101 -9.39 21.58 6.85
C SER A 101 -8.18 21.44 5.91
N ARG A 102 -7.00 21.04 6.40
CA ARG A 102 -5.78 20.85 5.58
C ARG A 102 -5.51 19.39 5.19
N ALA A 103 -6.28 18.44 5.69
CA ALA A 103 -6.14 17.03 5.32
C ALA A 103 -6.71 16.81 3.91
N THR A 104 -5.87 16.37 2.98
CA THR A 104 -6.32 15.88 1.66
C THR A 104 -7.23 14.67 1.87
N LYS A 105 -8.53 14.80 1.59
CA LYS A 105 -9.48 13.70 1.71
C LYS A 105 -9.17 12.65 0.65
N SER A 106 -8.66 11.50 1.09
CA SER A 106 -8.58 10.31 0.26
C SER A 106 -10.00 9.78 0.02
N PRO A 107 -10.33 9.31 -1.20
CA PRO A 107 -11.58 8.57 -1.41
C PRO A 107 -11.54 7.18 -0.75
N TYR A 108 -10.35 6.70 -0.37
CA TYR A 108 -10.16 5.42 0.30
C TYR A 108 -10.45 5.50 1.79
N THR A 109 -11.07 4.44 2.30
CA THR A 109 -11.24 4.18 3.74
C THR A 109 -10.02 3.44 4.31
N THR A 110 -9.97 3.24 5.63
CA THR A 110 -8.93 2.41 6.26
C THR A 110 -9.13 0.94 5.92
N TYR A 111 -8.05 0.28 5.51
CA TYR A 111 -8.01 -1.15 5.25
C TYR A 111 -8.49 -1.95 6.49
N PRO A 112 -9.50 -2.83 6.36
CA PRO A 112 -10.24 -3.34 7.51
C PRO A 112 -9.56 -4.52 8.24
N ILE A 113 -8.45 -5.04 7.73
CA ILE A 113 -7.67 -6.09 8.41
C ILE A 113 -6.56 -5.43 9.22
N SER A 114 -6.56 -5.70 10.53
CA SER A 114 -5.47 -5.33 11.43
C SER A 114 -5.26 -6.45 12.47
N PRO A 115 -4.01 -6.82 12.79
CA PRO A 115 -2.77 -6.35 12.16
C PRO A 115 -2.56 -6.93 10.75
N ILE A 116 -1.91 -6.15 9.89
CA ILE A 116 -1.34 -6.60 8.62
C ILE A 116 0.03 -7.20 8.92
N VAL A 117 0.29 -8.43 8.50
CA VAL A 117 1.60 -9.07 8.66
C VAL A 117 2.24 -9.22 7.29
N LEU A 118 3.45 -8.67 7.15
CA LEU A 118 4.27 -8.82 5.95
C LEU A 118 5.52 -9.61 6.28
N SER A 119 5.81 -10.67 5.53
CA SER A 119 7.07 -11.39 5.65
C SER A 119 8.21 -10.55 5.07
N LEU A 120 9.35 -10.53 5.75
CA LEU A 120 10.54 -9.79 5.33
C LEU A 120 11.54 -10.75 4.70
N VAL A 121 12.29 -10.26 3.72
CA VAL A 121 13.34 -11.06 3.11
C VAL A 121 14.46 -11.25 4.14
N PRO A 122 14.92 -12.50 4.39
CA PRO A 122 16.05 -12.75 5.27
C PRO A 122 17.28 -12.00 4.77
N LEU A 123 17.86 -11.17 5.64
CA LEU A 123 19.14 -10.52 5.39
C LEU A 123 20.23 -11.15 6.28
N PRO A 124 21.50 -11.12 5.84
CA PRO A 124 22.62 -11.47 6.70
C PRO A 124 22.57 -10.68 8.01
N ALA A 125 23.07 -11.28 9.09
CA ALA A 125 23.22 -10.57 10.35
C ALA A 125 24.12 -9.34 10.15
N ASP A 126 23.83 -8.25 10.88
CA ASP A 126 24.66 -7.06 10.84
C ASP A 126 26.05 -7.31 11.46
N LYS A 127 26.90 -6.27 11.47
CA LYS A 127 28.26 -6.33 12.02
C LYS A 127 28.29 -6.71 13.51
N GLU A 128 27.16 -6.57 14.21
CA GLU A 128 26.97 -6.88 15.62
C GLU A 128 26.35 -8.27 15.83
N GLY A 129 26.10 -9.02 14.75
CA GLY A 129 25.49 -10.34 14.78
C GLY A 129 23.97 -10.30 14.99
N LYS A 130 23.34 -9.12 14.96
CA LYS A 130 21.90 -8.99 15.13
C LYS A 130 21.20 -9.37 13.83
N LYS A 131 20.27 -10.31 13.94
CA LYS A 131 19.40 -10.71 12.84
C LYS A 131 18.22 -9.74 12.72
N ARG A 132 17.89 -9.37 11.49
CA ARG A 132 16.65 -8.66 11.16
C ARG A 132 15.43 -9.52 11.51
N ALA A 133 14.31 -8.89 11.84
CA ALA A 133 13.05 -9.59 12.02
C ALA A 133 12.59 -10.30 10.73
N GLU A 134 11.93 -11.45 10.86
CA GLU A 134 11.41 -12.23 9.74
C GLU A 134 10.07 -11.70 9.21
N SER A 135 9.37 -10.88 10.01
CA SER A 135 8.11 -10.25 9.63
C SER A 135 7.92 -8.93 10.38
N ILE A 136 7.00 -8.11 9.89
CA ILE A 136 6.50 -6.92 10.57
C ILE A 136 4.99 -7.01 10.74
N SER A 137 4.51 -6.68 11.95
CA SER A 137 3.09 -6.56 12.28
C SER A 137 2.68 -5.09 12.29
N ILE A 138 1.84 -4.69 11.35
CA ILE A 138 1.45 -3.31 11.10
C ILE A 138 0.01 -3.08 11.56
N THR A 139 -0.17 -2.06 12.39
CA THR A 139 -1.45 -1.56 12.89
C THR A 139 -1.75 -0.18 12.28
N PRO A 140 -3.00 0.32 12.31
CA PRO A 140 -3.30 1.68 11.89
C PRO A 140 -2.48 2.77 12.60
N GLU A 141 -1.89 2.47 13.75
CA GLU A 141 -1.08 3.40 14.56
C GLU A 141 0.43 3.28 14.29
N THR A 142 0.87 2.32 13.47
CA THR A 142 2.29 2.09 13.19
C THR A 142 2.95 3.33 12.58
N THR A 143 4.12 3.70 13.12
CA THR A 143 4.83 4.93 12.76
C THR A 143 6.06 4.68 11.90
N GLY A 144 6.62 5.73 11.32
CA GLY A 144 7.90 5.65 10.60
C GLY A 144 9.03 5.04 11.43
N LYS A 145 9.10 5.33 12.73
CA LYS A 145 10.08 4.72 13.64
C LYS A 145 9.90 3.21 13.73
N ASP A 146 8.67 2.72 13.80
CA ASP A 146 8.38 1.29 13.93
C ASP A 146 8.79 0.52 12.67
N PHE A 147 8.56 1.11 11.49
CA PHE A 147 9.03 0.57 10.22
C PHE A 147 10.55 0.47 10.18
N VAL A 148 11.28 1.56 10.50
CA VAL A 148 12.76 1.55 10.47
C VAL A 148 13.34 0.59 11.51
N LEU A 149 12.77 0.51 12.71
CA LEU A 149 13.22 -0.44 13.74
C LEU A 149 13.06 -1.90 13.31
N SER A 150 12.02 -2.22 12.54
CA SER A 150 11.72 -3.59 12.12
C SER A 150 12.41 -3.95 10.79
N MET A 151 12.46 -3.01 9.85
CA MET A 151 12.88 -3.23 8.47
C MET A 151 14.29 -2.71 8.16
N GLY A 152 14.90 -1.94 9.06
CA GLY A 152 16.17 -1.26 8.81
C GLY A 152 16.01 0.01 7.97
N GLU A 153 17.14 0.56 7.52
CA GLU A 153 17.15 1.75 6.67
C GLU A 153 16.54 1.46 5.28
N PRO A 154 15.72 2.36 4.73
CA PRO A 154 15.12 2.18 3.40
C PRO A 154 16.16 2.41 2.28
N ASP A 155 15.99 1.70 1.17
CA ASP A 155 16.84 1.84 -0.02
C ASP A 155 16.62 3.19 -0.72
N ARG A 156 15.37 3.67 -0.71
CA ARG A 156 14.98 4.94 -1.32
C ARG A 156 14.03 5.69 -0.40
N LYS A 157 14.10 7.02 -0.47
CA LYS A 157 13.26 7.90 0.32
C LYS A 157 13.03 9.22 -0.41
N GLY A 158 11.87 9.85 -0.22
CA GLY A 158 11.53 11.10 -0.90
C GLY A 158 10.25 11.75 -0.37
N GLY A 159 9.83 12.86 -1.00
CA GLY A 159 8.63 13.60 -0.59
C GLY A 159 8.86 14.60 0.55
N GLY A 160 7.77 15.14 1.10
CA GLY A 160 7.79 16.11 2.20
C GLY A 160 8.15 17.55 1.81
N ALA A 161 8.97 17.72 0.76
CA ALA A 161 9.32 19.01 0.18
C ALA A 161 8.26 19.46 -0.85
N GLY A 162 7.27 20.21 -0.40
CA GLY A 162 6.30 20.87 -1.27
C GLY A 162 5.31 21.72 -0.48
N PRO A 163 4.52 22.56 -1.15
CA PRO A 163 3.54 23.41 -0.49
C PRO A 163 2.54 22.57 0.31
N SER A 164 2.11 23.08 1.46
CA SER A 164 1.20 22.41 2.39
C SER A 164 -0.16 22.04 1.78
N SER A 165 -0.50 22.57 0.60
CA SER A 165 -1.74 22.33 -0.14
C SER A 165 -1.70 21.17 -1.16
N GLY A 166 -0.57 20.50 -1.38
CA GLY A 166 -0.50 19.46 -2.42
C GLY A 166 0.73 18.55 -2.41
N SER A 167 1.65 18.68 -1.45
CA SER A 167 2.80 17.79 -1.36
C SER A 167 2.41 16.39 -0.90
N ILE A 168 2.99 15.36 -1.53
CA ILE A 168 3.01 14.01 -0.99
C ILE A 168 3.76 14.04 0.35
N GLY A 169 3.30 13.24 1.32
CA GLY A 169 4.07 13.03 2.55
C GLY A 169 5.45 12.45 2.23
N ILE A 170 6.35 12.46 3.21
CA ILE A 170 7.56 11.65 3.10
C ILE A 170 7.19 10.18 2.86
N TRP A 171 8.03 9.48 2.11
CA TRP A 171 7.86 8.07 1.83
C TRP A 171 9.20 7.33 1.87
N CYS A 172 9.15 6.06 2.24
CA CYS A 172 10.30 5.16 2.32
C CYS A 172 10.03 3.88 1.52
N GLU A 173 11.01 3.39 0.78
CA GLU A 173 10.94 2.16 -0.01
C GLU A 173 12.02 1.17 0.45
N TRP A 174 11.60 -0.05 0.78
CA TRP A 174 12.46 -1.24 0.97
C TRP A 174 12.28 -2.14 -0.25
N SER A 175 13.09 -1.90 -1.28
CA SER A 175 13.04 -2.55 -2.59
C SER A 175 13.17 -4.08 -2.49
N LYS A 176 14.06 -4.56 -1.62
CA LYS A 176 14.29 -6.00 -1.41
C LYS A 176 13.10 -6.70 -0.77
N ASP A 177 12.31 -5.98 0.00
CA ASP A 177 11.08 -6.51 0.58
C ASP A 177 9.86 -6.31 -0.33
N GLY A 178 9.96 -5.48 -1.37
CA GLY A 178 8.82 -5.15 -2.21
C GLY A 178 7.79 -4.30 -1.47
N VAL A 179 8.24 -3.36 -0.63
CA VAL A 179 7.37 -2.53 0.21
C VAL A 179 7.76 -1.06 0.10
N MET A 180 6.78 -0.19 -0.13
CA MET A 180 6.90 1.27 0.01
C MET A 180 5.84 1.77 0.99
N VAL A 181 6.18 2.73 1.84
CA VAL A 181 5.28 3.34 2.80
C VAL A 181 5.26 4.85 2.59
N GLU A 182 4.08 5.41 2.33
CA GLU A 182 3.82 6.85 2.40
C GLU A 182 3.29 7.18 3.80
N PHE A 183 3.85 8.20 4.42
CA PHE A 183 3.41 8.69 5.73
C PHE A 183 2.42 9.85 5.60
N GLY A 184 1.48 9.92 6.53
CA GLY A 184 0.44 10.93 6.59
C GLY A 184 0.61 11.93 7.73
N GLY A 185 -0.30 12.90 7.78
CA GLY A 185 -0.35 13.92 8.83
C GLY A 185 0.66 15.05 8.65
N GLU A 186 0.57 16.06 9.52
CA GLU A 186 1.44 17.25 9.46
C GLU A 186 2.93 16.94 9.71
N GLU A 187 3.23 15.83 10.38
CA GLU A 187 4.60 15.36 10.61
C GLU A 187 5.30 14.91 9.33
N SER A 188 4.54 14.50 8.32
CA SER A 188 5.07 13.99 7.06
C SER A 188 5.32 15.08 5.99
N ARG A 189 5.03 16.35 6.29
CA ARG A 189 5.01 17.44 5.30
C ARG A 189 5.68 18.72 5.80
N GLY A 190 6.17 19.52 4.85
CA GLY A 190 6.72 20.84 5.10
C GLY A 190 8.17 20.81 5.55
N PRO A 191 8.69 21.96 6.02
CA PRO A 191 10.03 22.01 6.61
C PRO A 191 10.17 20.96 7.72
N GLN A 192 11.33 20.34 7.77
CA GLN A 192 11.68 19.35 8.80
C GLN A 192 10.81 18.07 8.82
N ALA A 193 10.14 17.74 7.70
CA ALA A 193 9.33 16.53 7.61
C ALA A 193 10.12 15.25 7.85
N TRP A 194 11.42 15.22 7.51
CA TRP A 194 12.28 14.06 7.71
C TRP A 194 12.68 13.86 9.18
N GLU A 195 12.81 14.95 9.92
CA GLU A 195 13.16 14.99 11.33
C GLU A 195 11.96 14.60 12.20
N ARG A 196 10.75 15.00 11.78
CA ARG A 196 9.48 14.66 12.46
C ARG A 196 8.86 13.35 11.97
N GLY A 197 9.27 12.88 10.80
CA GLY A 197 8.73 11.71 10.12
C GLY A 197 8.74 10.41 10.91
N LYS A 198 9.64 10.28 11.89
CA LYS A 198 9.70 9.14 12.80
C LYS A 198 8.37 8.91 13.55
N ASP A 199 7.62 9.98 13.84
CA ASP A 199 6.35 9.93 14.56
C ASP A 199 5.14 10.02 13.62
N ALA A 200 5.37 10.05 12.30
CA ALA A 200 4.31 10.07 11.31
C ALA A 200 3.72 8.66 11.15
N VAL A 201 2.39 8.57 11.17
CA VAL A 201 1.65 7.33 10.94
C VAL A 201 1.54 7.08 9.44
N TRP A 202 1.63 5.81 9.03
CA TRP A 202 1.48 5.45 7.62
C TRP A 202 0.08 5.82 7.09
N LYS A 203 0.04 6.17 5.81
CA LYS A 203 -1.18 6.52 5.07
C LYS A 203 -1.42 5.56 3.91
N VAL A 204 -0.36 5.16 3.22
CA VAL A 204 -0.42 4.16 2.15
C VAL A 204 0.74 3.19 2.33
N ILE A 205 0.45 1.90 2.20
CA ILE A 205 1.47 0.87 2.03
C ILE A 205 1.28 0.28 0.64
N SER A 206 2.32 0.38 -0.19
CA SER A 206 2.38 -0.23 -1.51
C SER A 206 3.22 -1.48 -1.45
N ILE A 207 2.69 -2.58 -1.97
CA ILE A 207 3.35 -3.88 -2.06
C ILE A 207 3.53 -4.21 -3.53
N PHE A 208 4.74 -4.61 -3.91
CA PHE A 208 5.14 -4.88 -5.29
C PHE A 208 6.13 -6.05 -5.34
N PRO A 209 6.34 -6.69 -6.51
CA PRO A 209 7.35 -7.73 -6.66
C PRO A 209 8.71 -7.27 -6.15
N PRO A 210 9.35 -8.01 -5.24
CA PRO A 210 10.70 -7.69 -4.77
C PRO A 210 11.67 -7.49 -5.93
N LYS A 211 12.52 -6.47 -5.84
CA LYS A 211 13.60 -6.28 -6.81
C LYS A 211 14.72 -7.25 -6.44
N THR A 212 14.91 -8.28 -7.27
CA THR A 212 16.14 -9.08 -7.26
C THR A 212 17.23 -8.29 -7.96
N GLU A 213 18.27 -7.90 -7.21
CA GLU A 213 19.53 -7.43 -7.77
C GLU A 213 20.23 -8.54 -8.58
#